data_AF-A0A8J3MVV6-F1
#
_entry.id   AF-A0A8J3MVV6-F1
#
_cell.length_a   1.000
_cell.length_b   1.000
_cell.length_c   1.000
_cell.angle_alpha   90.00
_cell.angle_beta   90.00
_cell.angle_gamma   90.00
#
_symmetry.space_group_name_H-M   'P 1'
#
loop_
_entity.id
_entity.type
_entity.pdbx_description
1 polymer ?
#
loop_
_entity_poly.entity_id
_entity_poly.type
_entity_poly.pdbx_seq_one_letter_code
_entity_poly.pdbx_strand_id
1 'polypeptide(L)'
;MTAQISLQSVVAGTLDETAHFSSEQKAQRVSYIMQTPHMRQLFEAFFNTTFPYEQRTVGTNNDAAQSLAMQSFPFEKITIPSLIVHGTLDGDVPFADGVYAASHIPGAQHYWMVNEDHLGFWLSPDAAQTQQVVTTFFQQHASQK
;
A
#
# COMPACT_ATOMS: atom_id res chain seq x y z
N MET A 1 17.89 15.80 26.44
CA MET A 1 17.97 14.38 26.07
C MET A 1 17.11 14.18 24.83
N THR A 2 17.70 14.19 23.65
CA THR A 2 16.98 13.80 22.43
C THR A 2 16.93 12.28 22.41
N ALA A 3 15.76 11.69 22.66
CA ALA A 3 15.59 10.25 22.53
C ALA A 3 15.92 9.85 21.09
N GLN A 4 16.89 8.95 20.92
CA GLN A 4 17.27 8.45 19.61
C GLN A 4 16.19 7.44 19.19
N ILE A 5 15.37 7.79 18.21
CA ILE A 5 14.28 6.92 17.73
C ILE A 5 14.91 5.70 17.06
N SER A 6 14.51 4.50 17.47
CA SER A 6 14.99 3.25 16.87
C SER A 6 14.23 2.96 15.57
N LEU A 7 14.86 2.32 14.59
CA LEU A 7 14.16 1.88 13.37
C LEU A 7 12.94 1.00 13.68
N GLN A 8 13.04 0.16 14.70
CA GLN A 8 11.92 -0.68 15.14
C GLN A 8 10.72 0.17 15.62
N SER A 9 10.99 1.26 16.34
CA SER A 9 9.96 2.22 16.76
C SER A 9 9.34 2.92 15.55
N VAL A 10 10.14 3.24 14.52
CA VAL A 10 9.64 3.81 13.26
C VAL A 10 8.73 2.82 12.54
N VAL A 11 9.16 1.57 12.33
CA VAL A 11 8.34 0.52 11.70
C VAL A 11 7.03 0.33 12.46
N ALA A 12 7.09 0.24 13.79
CA ALA A 12 5.90 0.07 14.61
C ALA A 12 4.95 1.27 14.50
N GLY A 13 5.47 2.50 14.47
CA GLY A 13 4.67 3.71 14.30
C GLY A 13 4.01 3.78 12.93
N THR A 14 4.76 3.46 11.86
CA THR A 14 4.18 3.40 10.50
C THR A 14 3.02 2.40 10.44
N LEU A 15 3.16 1.21 11.04
CA LEU A 15 2.07 0.22 11.05
C LEU A 15 0.87 0.64 11.91
N ASP A 16 1.01 1.57 12.87
CA ASP A 16 -0.15 2.14 13.56
C ASP A 16 -0.98 3.04 12.64
N GLU A 17 -0.34 3.66 11.65
CA GLU A 17 -0.98 4.56 10.68
C GLU A 17 -1.51 3.78 9.47
N THR A 18 -0.77 2.78 8.99
CA THR A 18 -1.05 2.12 7.71
C THR A 18 -1.85 0.83 7.80
N ALA A 19 -2.17 0.36 9.02
CA ALA A 19 -2.81 -0.94 9.23
C ALA A 19 -3.89 -0.93 10.32
N HIS A 20 -4.92 -1.75 10.12
CA HIS A 20 -5.88 -2.15 11.15
C HIS A 20 -5.54 -3.50 11.78
N PHE A 21 -4.25 -3.72 12.07
CA PHE A 21 -3.76 -4.95 12.68
C PHE A 21 -4.13 -5.05 14.17
N SER A 22 -4.36 -6.29 14.62
CA SER A 22 -4.28 -6.59 16.05
C SER A 22 -2.84 -6.41 16.56
N SER A 23 -2.67 -6.30 17.88
CA SER A 23 -1.34 -6.19 18.49
C SER A 23 -0.43 -7.36 18.14
N GLU A 24 -0.99 -8.57 17.99
CA GLU A 24 -0.24 -9.76 17.59
C GLU A 24 0.24 -9.66 16.14
N GLN A 25 -0.66 -9.33 15.20
CA GLN A 25 -0.32 -9.16 13.77
C GLN A 25 0.75 -8.08 13.59
N LYS A 26 0.61 -6.95 14.30
CA LYS A 26 1.61 -5.88 14.28
C LYS A 26 2.96 -6.38 14.78
N ALA A 27 3.00 -7.06 15.93
CA ALA A 27 4.24 -7.60 16.48
C ALA A 27 4.93 -8.58 15.51
N GLN A 28 4.14 -9.44 14.85
CA GLN A 28 4.62 -10.37 13.83
C GLN A 28 5.21 -9.63 12.62
N ARG A 29 4.51 -8.60 12.09
CA ARG A 29 5.01 -7.80 10.96
C ARG A 29 6.27 -7.01 11.30
N VAL A 30 6.32 -6.36 12.47
CA VAL A 30 7.54 -5.69 12.97
C VAL A 30 8.69 -6.68 13.06
N SER A 31 8.44 -7.85 13.66
CA SER A 31 9.46 -8.90 13.80
C SER A 31 9.98 -9.35 12.44
N TYR A 32 9.10 -9.61 11.48
CA TYR A 32 9.46 -10.00 10.12
C TYR A 32 10.34 -8.94 9.43
N ILE A 33 9.89 -7.68 9.38
CA ILE A 33 10.64 -6.59 8.75
C ILE A 33 12.03 -6.44 9.39
N MET A 34 12.12 -6.48 10.72
CA MET A 34 13.38 -6.27 11.44
C MET A 34 14.34 -7.46 11.32
N GLN A 35 13.84 -8.69 11.22
CA GLN A 35 14.65 -9.91 11.15
C GLN A 35 15.01 -10.32 9.72
N THR A 36 14.36 -9.74 8.71
CA THR A 36 14.61 -10.03 7.30
C THR A 36 15.40 -8.87 6.67
N PRO A 37 16.72 -9.02 6.41
CA PRO A 37 17.58 -7.90 6.04
C PRO A 37 17.12 -7.11 4.81
N HIS A 38 16.63 -7.80 3.78
CA HIS A 38 16.16 -7.15 2.56
C HIS A 38 14.83 -6.41 2.77
N MET A 39 13.95 -6.90 3.66
CA MET A 39 12.70 -6.20 4.02
C MET A 39 12.98 -4.96 4.85
N ARG A 40 13.95 -5.04 5.76
CA ARG A 40 14.45 -3.88 6.50
C ARG A 40 14.97 -2.80 5.55
N GLN A 41 15.81 -3.18 4.58
CA GLN A 41 16.33 -2.25 3.58
C GLN A 41 15.23 -1.64 2.71
N LEU A 42 14.22 -2.42 2.33
CA LEU A 42 13.09 -1.93 1.56
C LEU A 42 12.24 -0.94 2.38
N PHE A 43 12.00 -1.22 3.66
CA PHE A 43 11.34 -0.27 4.56
C PHE A 43 12.15 1.02 4.72
N GLU A 44 13.47 0.92 4.95
CA GLU A 44 14.35 2.10 5.03
C GLU A 44 14.30 2.91 3.72
N ALA A 45 14.25 2.25 2.57
CA ALA A 45 14.11 2.91 1.27
C ALA A 45 12.77 3.67 1.16
N PHE A 46 11.64 3.05 1.53
CA PHE A 46 10.35 3.74 1.57
C PHE A 46 10.38 4.94 2.51
N PHE A 47 10.92 4.77 3.71
CA PHE A 47 11.01 5.84 4.69
C PHE A 47 11.85 7.01 4.16
N ASN A 48 12.96 6.74 3.46
CA ASN A 48 13.77 7.77 2.81
C ASN A 48 13.04 8.45 1.62
N THR A 49 11.98 7.86 1.08
CA THR A 49 11.08 8.57 0.15
C THR A 49 10.08 9.48 0.85
N THR A 50 10.09 9.58 2.17
CA THR A 50 9.25 10.55 2.91
C THR A 50 10.09 11.67 3.50
N PHE A 51 11.35 11.39 3.85
CA PHE A 51 12.23 12.34 4.55
C PHE A 51 13.38 12.89 3.67
N PRO A 52 13.79 14.15 3.87
CA PRO A 52 13.20 15.15 4.77
C PRO A 52 11.81 15.62 4.29
N TYR A 53 10.82 15.61 5.19
CA TYR A 53 9.41 15.84 4.85
C TYR A 53 9.16 17.26 4.31
N GLU A 54 9.96 18.22 4.77
CA GLU A 54 9.86 19.62 4.36
C GLU A 54 10.03 19.80 2.84
N GLN A 55 10.79 18.91 2.19
CA GLN A 55 10.98 18.94 0.74
C GLN A 55 9.75 18.42 -0.02
N ARG A 56 8.82 17.74 0.65
CA ARG A 56 7.62 17.14 0.08
C ARG A 56 6.35 17.91 0.41
N THR A 57 6.38 18.76 1.43
CA THR A 57 5.24 19.54 1.93
C THR A 57 4.43 20.23 0.83
N VAL A 58 5.07 20.86 -0.16
CA VAL A 58 4.34 21.55 -1.25
C VAL A 58 3.53 20.56 -2.08
N GLY A 59 4.12 19.42 -2.46
CA GLY A 59 3.44 18.36 -3.20
C GLY A 59 2.35 17.70 -2.36
N THR A 60 2.66 17.33 -1.12
CA THR A 60 1.70 16.69 -0.20
C THR A 60 0.49 17.58 0.07
N ASN A 61 0.68 18.88 0.29
CA ASN A 61 -0.43 19.82 0.49
C ASN A 61 -1.27 19.99 -0.78
N ASN A 62 -0.63 20.00 -1.95
CA ASN A 62 -1.34 20.01 -3.22
C ASN A 62 -2.21 18.74 -3.36
N ASP A 63 -1.63 17.57 -3.12
CA ASP A 63 -2.33 16.29 -3.26
C ASP A 63 -3.53 16.23 -2.30
N ALA A 64 -3.35 16.63 -1.04
CA ALA A 64 -4.44 16.72 -0.08
C ALA A 64 -5.56 17.69 -0.54
N ALA A 65 -5.20 18.86 -1.07
CA ALA A 65 -6.17 19.83 -1.57
C ALA A 65 -6.93 19.29 -2.79
N GLN A 66 -6.25 18.60 -3.71
CA GLN A 66 -6.88 17.97 -4.88
C GLN A 66 -7.80 16.84 -4.46
N SER A 67 -7.36 15.93 -3.57
CA SER A 67 -8.18 14.82 -3.08
C SER A 67 -9.47 15.30 -2.41
N LEU A 68 -9.41 16.38 -1.61
CA LEU A 68 -10.60 16.98 -0.98
C LEU A 68 -11.54 17.66 -1.98
N ALA A 69 -10.99 18.25 -3.04
CA ALA A 69 -11.78 18.93 -4.08
C ALA A 69 -12.29 17.97 -5.16
N MET A 70 -11.80 16.73 -5.16
CA MET A 70 -12.08 15.76 -6.20
C MET A 70 -13.53 15.32 -6.15
N GLN A 71 -14.24 15.48 -7.27
CA GLN A 71 -15.52 14.84 -7.48
C GLN A 71 -15.31 13.34 -7.74
N SER A 72 -16.39 12.55 -7.75
CA SER A 72 -16.34 11.13 -8.06
C SER A 72 -15.52 10.85 -9.33
N PHE A 73 -14.53 9.96 -9.23
CA PHE A 73 -13.79 9.50 -10.40
C PHE A 73 -14.72 8.73 -11.36
N PRO A 74 -14.67 9.01 -12.67
CA PRO A 74 -15.50 8.33 -13.65
C PRO A 74 -14.91 6.96 -14.01
N PHE A 75 -14.85 6.05 -13.03
CA PHE A 75 -14.29 4.70 -13.19
C PHE A 75 -14.97 3.91 -14.32
N GLU A 76 -16.25 4.18 -14.59
CA GLU A 76 -17.02 3.60 -15.67
C GLU A 76 -16.47 3.92 -17.07
N LYS A 77 -15.63 4.96 -17.20
CA LYS A 77 -14.99 5.35 -18.45
C LYS A 77 -13.66 4.61 -18.71
N ILE A 78 -13.16 3.84 -17.76
CA ILE A 78 -11.94 3.04 -17.95
C ILE A 78 -12.29 1.83 -18.82
N THR A 79 -11.68 1.73 -20.00
CA THR A 79 -11.97 0.66 -20.98
C THR A 79 -10.85 -0.36 -21.14
N ILE A 80 -9.72 -0.14 -20.46
CA ILE A 80 -8.57 -1.05 -20.51
C ILE A 80 -8.68 -2.13 -19.41
N PRO A 81 -8.13 -3.34 -19.63
CA PRO A 81 -8.04 -4.34 -18.58
C PRO A 81 -7.42 -3.74 -17.31
N SER A 82 -8.12 -3.87 -16.19
CA SER A 82 -7.71 -3.31 -14.91
C SER A 82 -7.73 -4.38 -13.83
N LEU A 83 -6.71 -4.37 -12.97
CA LEU A 83 -6.62 -5.19 -11.76
C LEU A 83 -6.51 -4.27 -10.56
N ILE A 84 -7.42 -4.44 -9.59
CA ILE A 84 -7.35 -3.76 -8.30
C ILE A 84 -6.74 -4.69 -7.27
N VAL A 85 -5.73 -4.22 -6.54
CA VAL A 85 -5.07 -4.96 -5.45
C VAL A 85 -5.19 -4.14 -4.17
N HIS A 86 -5.76 -4.71 -3.11
CA HIS A 86 -6.02 -3.97 -1.85
C HIS A 86 -5.92 -4.87 -0.63
N GLY A 87 -5.25 -4.41 0.42
CA GLY A 87 -5.24 -5.05 1.75
C GLY A 87 -6.57 -4.90 2.48
N THR A 88 -7.12 -5.99 3.02
CA THR A 88 -8.41 -5.91 3.75
C THR A 88 -8.30 -5.21 5.10
N LEU A 89 -7.08 -4.98 5.59
CA LEU A 89 -6.76 -4.27 6.82
C LEU A 89 -5.91 -3.01 6.55
N ASP A 90 -6.02 -2.43 5.35
CA ASP A 90 -5.42 -1.15 5.03
C ASP A 90 -6.01 -0.04 5.92
N GLY A 91 -5.14 0.66 6.65
CA GLY A 91 -5.50 1.76 7.55
C GLY A 91 -5.31 3.16 6.93
N ASP A 92 -4.67 3.24 5.77
CA ASP A 92 -4.37 4.51 5.08
C ASP A 92 -5.43 4.81 4.01
N VAL A 93 -5.73 3.82 3.17
CA VAL A 93 -6.79 3.90 2.14
C VAL A 93 -7.93 2.94 2.50
N PRO A 94 -9.16 3.44 2.73
CA PRO A 94 -10.30 2.60 3.08
C PRO A 94 -10.51 1.46 2.08
N PHE A 95 -10.68 0.24 2.56
CA PHE A 95 -10.92 -0.93 1.71
C PHE A 95 -12.15 -0.76 0.79
N ALA A 96 -13.14 0.01 1.24
CA ALA A 96 -14.33 0.33 0.45
C ALA A 96 -13.99 1.06 -0.86
N ASP A 97 -12.90 1.83 -0.92
CA ASP A 97 -12.49 2.55 -2.13
C ASP A 97 -11.97 1.58 -3.20
N GLY A 98 -11.22 0.55 -2.80
CA GLY A 98 -10.81 -0.53 -3.70
C GLY A 98 -12.00 -1.34 -4.23
N VAL A 99 -12.98 -1.64 -3.37
CA VAL A 99 -14.23 -2.30 -3.77
C VAL A 99 -15.04 -1.42 -4.72
N TYR A 100 -15.09 -0.11 -4.47
CA TYR A 100 -15.75 0.85 -5.33
C TYR A 100 -15.10 0.87 -6.73
N ALA A 101 -13.78 0.99 -6.81
CA ALA A 101 -13.05 0.95 -8.07
C ALA A 101 -13.31 -0.35 -8.85
N ALA A 102 -13.20 -1.51 -8.19
CA ALA A 102 -13.40 -2.81 -8.83
C ALA A 102 -14.83 -3.03 -9.34
N SER A 103 -15.84 -2.45 -8.66
CA SER A 103 -17.25 -2.57 -9.06
C SER A 103 -17.67 -1.59 -10.15
N HIS A 104 -16.96 -0.48 -10.32
CA HIS A 104 -17.32 0.57 -11.28
C HIS A 104 -16.50 0.54 -12.56
N ILE A 105 -15.29 -0.05 -12.56
CA ILE A 105 -14.50 -0.24 -13.77
C ILE A 105 -15.05 -1.45 -14.56
N PRO A 106 -15.52 -1.27 -15.81
CA PRO A 106 -16.03 -2.36 -16.62
C PRO A 106 -15.00 -3.48 -16.82
N GLY A 107 -15.36 -4.69 -16.37
CA GLY A 107 -14.51 -5.86 -16.53
C GLY A 107 -13.25 -5.88 -15.66
N ALA A 108 -13.16 -5.02 -14.63
CA ALA A 108 -12.05 -5.08 -13.68
C ALA A 108 -11.99 -6.43 -12.96
N GLN A 109 -10.76 -6.92 -12.80
CA GLN A 109 -10.43 -8.00 -11.89
C GLN A 109 -9.99 -7.41 -10.55
N HIS A 110 -10.04 -8.21 -9.50
CA HIS A 110 -9.53 -7.80 -8.19
C HIS A 110 -8.77 -8.90 -7.47
N TYR A 111 -7.83 -8.51 -6.63
CA TYR A 111 -7.13 -9.38 -5.69
C TYR A 111 -7.11 -8.72 -4.31
N TRP A 112 -7.88 -9.29 -3.38
CA TRP A 112 -7.93 -8.83 -2.00
C TRP A 112 -6.86 -9.55 -1.19
N MET A 113 -5.88 -8.80 -0.70
CA MET A 113 -4.86 -9.31 0.19
C MET A 113 -5.49 -9.46 1.57
N VAL A 114 -5.98 -10.67 1.88
CA VAL A 114 -6.69 -10.95 3.12
C VAL A 114 -5.74 -10.83 4.31
N ASN A 115 -6.17 -10.10 5.34
CA ASN A 115 -5.39 -9.78 6.54
C ASN A 115 -4.11 -8.96 6.28
N GLU A 116 -4.03 -8.27 5.16
CA GLU A 116 -2.89 -7.44 4.78
C GLU A 116 -3.22 -5.94 4.86
N ASP A 117 -2.18 -5.15 5.08
CA ASP A 117 -2.23 -3.69 5.23
C ASP A 117 -1.85 -2.94 3.95
N HIS A 118 -1.73 -1.62 4.05
CA HIS A 118 -1.31 -0.75 2.95
C HIS A 118 0.04 -1.16 2.34
N LEU A 119 0.97 -1.59 3.19
CA LEU A 119 2.34 -1.95 2.78
C LEU A 119 2.49 -3.44 2.45
N GLY A 120 1.44 -4.23 2.61
CA GLY A 120 1.45 -5.70 2.46
C GLY A 120 1.90 -6.17 1.09
N PHE A 121 1.62 -5.40 0.03
CA PHE A 121 2.08 -5.71 -1.33
C PHE A 121 3.62 -5.82 -1.43
N TRP A 122 4.36 -5.15 -0.56
CA TRP A 122 5.82 -5.11 -0.57
C TRP A 122 6.45 -5.78 0.67
N LEU A 123 5.88 -5.55 1.85
CA LEU A 123 6.50 -5.88 3.14
C LEU A 123 5.87 -7.09 3.84
N SER A 124 4.89 -7.74 3.21
CA SER A 124 4.34 -9.00 3.72
C SER A 124 5.28 -10.18 3.45
N PRO A 125 5.30 -11.22 4.31
CA PRO A 125 5.83 -12.54 3.95
C PRO A 125 5.24 -13.09 2.64
N ASP A 126 3.98 -12.75 2.33
CA ASP A 126 3.26 -13.22 1.15
C ASP A 126 3.38 -12.26 -0.06
N ALA A 127 4.21 -11.21 0.04
CA ALA A 127 4.37 -10.18 -1.00
C ALA A 127 4.71 -10.78 -2.38
N ALA A 128 5.57 -11.80 -2.43
CA ALA A 128 5.94 -12.46 -3.68
C ALA A 128 4.75 -13.14 -4.37
N GLN A 129 3.84 -13.75 -3.60
CA GLN A 129 2.62 -14.35 -4.13
C GLN A 129 1.69 -13.29 -4.70
N THR A 130 1.48 -12.19 -3.97
CA THR A 130 0.67 -11.06 -4.44
C THR A 130 1.25 -10.43 -5.71
N GLN A 131 2.56 -10.21 -5.76
CA GLN A 131 3.27 -9.66 -6.93
C GLN A 131 3.19 -10.59 -8.14
N GLN A 132 3.15 -11.91 -7.92
CA GLN A 132 2.94 -12.89 -8.98
C GLN A 132 1.55 -12.76 -9.62
N VAL A 133 0.50 -12.42 -8.84
CA VAL A 133 -0.84 -12.14 -9.39
C VAL A 133 -0.79 -10.95 -10.34
N VAL A 134 -0.16 -9.85 -9.93
CA VAL A 134 0.02 -8.66 -10.76
C VAL A 134 0.84 -8.94 -12.01
N THR A 135 1.94 -9.67 -11.88
CA THR A 135 2.80 -10.06 -13.01
C THR A 135 2.03 -10.93 -14.00
N THR A 136 1.25 -11.90 -13.51
CA THR A 136 0.42 -12.78 -14.35
C THR A 136 -0.63 -11.97 -15.12
N PHE A 137 -1.31 -11.04 -14.44
CA PHE A 137 -2.27 -10.14 -15.07
C PHE A 137 -1.61 -9.30 -16.18
N PHE A 138 -0.45 -8.69 -15.89
CA PHE A 138 0.30 -7.95 -16.91
C PHE A 138 0.68 -8.83 -18.10
N GLN A 139 1.19 -10.04 -17.87
CA GLN A 139 1.56 -10.94 -18.97
C GLN A 139 0.37 -11.34 -19.85
N GLN A 140 -0.79 -11.59 -19.26
CA GLN A 140 -2.03 -11.93 -19.98
C GLN A 140 -2.53 -10.81 -20.90
N HIS A 141 -2.29 -9.55 -20.52
CA HIS A 141 -2.82 -8.39 -21.23
C HIS A 141 -1.75 -7.60 -22.03
N ALA A 142 -0.46 -7.73 -21.71
CA ALA A 142 0.64 -7.06 -22.41
C ALA A 142 0.94 -7.69 -23.78
N SER A 143 0.64 -8.98 -23.96
CA SER A 143 0.86 -9.71 -25.22
C SER A 143 -0.24 -9.53 -26.25
N GLN A 144 -1.28 -8.73 -25.97
CA GLN A 144 -2.44 -8.53 -26.86
C GLN A 144 -2.27 -7.36 -27.86
N LYS A 145 -1.04 -7.03 -28.24
CA LYS A 145 -0.77 -6.04 -29.31
C LYS A 145 -0.73 -6.67 -30.69
#